data_AF-A0A7Y3BDD8-F1
#
_entry.id   AF-A0A7Y3BDD8-F1
#
_cell.length_a   1.000
_cell.length_b   1.000
_cell.length_c   1.000
_cell.angle_alpha   90.00
_cell.angle_beta   90.00
_cell.angle_gamma   90.00
#
_symmetry.space_group_name_H-M   'P 1'
#
loop_
_entity.id
_entity.type
_entity.pdbx_description
1 polymer ?
#
loop_
_entity_poly.entity_id
_entity_poly.type
_entity_poly.pdbx_seq_one_letter_code
_entity_poly.pdbx_strand_id
1 'polypeptide(L)'
;MEMEFIEILGFAAGATTLVSSVPQLIANLRNQELARGQSLSRNCLQSAGNALWFVYGASVGSASMLTFAALGCLMASCLALQAYLVQQKSAGREYGQKLTEIGVAAA
;
A
#
# COMPACT_ATOMS: atom_id res chain seq x y z
N MET A 1 -2.77 21.06 27.94
CA MET A 1 -1.56 20.28 28.23
C MET A 1 -1.75 18.79 27.94
N GLU A 2 -2.72 18.08 28.54
CA GLU A 2 -2.92 16.64 28.24
C GLU A 2 -3.37 16.36 26.79
N MET A 3 -4.37 17.08 26.27
CA MET A 3 -4.81 16.91 24.87
C MET A 3 -3.70 17.24 23.86
N GLU A 4 -2.86 18.22 24.17
CA GLU A 4 -1.71 18.60 23.35
C GLU A 4 -0.64 17.50 23.34
N PHE A 5 -0.35 16.91 24.50
CA PHE A 5 0.56 15.76 24.59
C PHE A 5 0.04 14.54 23.83
N ILE A 6 -1.27 14.24 23.92
CA ILE A 6 -1.90 13.16 23.16
C ILE A 6 -1.76 13.38 21.65
N GLU A 7 -2.00 14.60 21.16
CA GLU A 7 -1.83 14.90 19.73
C GLU A 7 -0.36 14.82 19.31
N ILE A 8 0.59 15.31 20.10
CA ILE A 8 2.03 15.16 19.80
C ILE A 8 2.43 13.68 19.69
N LEU A 9 1.97 12.84 20.63
CA LEU A 9 2.17 11.40 20.56
C LEU A 9 1.49 10.79 19.33
N GLY A 10 0.29 11.23 18.99
CA GLY A 10 -0.43 10.84 17.79
C GLY A 10 0.35 11.18 16.51
N PHE A 11 0.94 12.37 16.45
CA PHE A 11 1.79 12.79 15.33
C PHE A 11 3.06 11.95 15.23
N ALA A 12 3.73 11.69 16.35
CA ALA A 12 4.92 10.84 16.39
C ALA A 12 4.59 9.40 15.94
N ALA A 13 3.54 8.80 16.50
CA ALA A 13 3.11 7.44 16.16
C ALA A 13 2.71 7.32 14.68
N GLY A 14 1.93 8.28 14.17
CA GLY A 14 1.53 8.34 12.78
C GLY A 14 2.72 8.55 11.82
N ALA A 15 3.67 9.42 12.18
CA ALA A 15 4.87 9.64 11.38
C ALA A 15 5.74 8.38 11.32
N THR A 16 5.99 7.74 12.45
CA THR A 16 6.79 6.50 12.51
C THR A 16 6.14 5.39 11.66
N THR A 17 4.83 5.19 11.78
CA THR A 17 4.12 4.18 11.01
C THR A 17 4.12 4.49 9.51
N LEU A 18 3.90 5.74 9.10
CA LEU A 18 3.96 6.13 7.69
C LEU A 18 5.38 5.96 7.11
N VAL A 19 6.39 6.47 7.81
CA VAL A 19 7.80 6.39 7.38
C VAL A 19 8.27 4.95 7.28
N SER A 20 7.76 4.04 8.12
CA SER A 20 8.09 2.61 8.03
C SER A 20 7.73 1.98 6.68
N SER A 21 6.78 2.56 5.93
CA SER A 21 6.37 2.07 4.60
C SER A 21 7.20 2.67 3.45
N VAL A 22 7.95 3.74 3.70
CA VAL A 22 8.75 4.45 2.68
C VAL A 22 9.85 3.56 2.07
N PRO A 23 10.62 2.76 2.83
CA PRO A 23 11.63 1.87 2.25
C PRO A 23 11.04 0.90 1.22
N GLN A 24 9.88 0.33 1.50
CA GLN A 24 9.19 -0.58 0.59
C GLN A 24 8.73 0.14 -0.68
N LEU A 25 8.16 1.34 -0.55
CA LEU A 25 7.75 2.14 -1.70
C LEU A 25 8.95 2.45 -2.61
N ILE A 26 10.07 2.89 -2.03
CA ILE A 26 11.29 3.21 -2.78
C ILE A 26 11.87 1.94 -3.42
N ALA A 27 11.90 0.81 -2.71
CA ALA A 27 12.40 -0.45 -3.24
C ALA A 27 11.61 -0.88 -4.49
N ASN A 28 10.28 -0.79 -4.44
CA ASN A 28 9.41 -1.12 -5.57
C ASN A 28 9.58 -0.16 -6.76
N LEU A 29 9.78 1.14 -6.49
CA LEU A 29 10.03 2.13 -7.54
C LEU A 29 11.38 1.88 -8.24
N ARG A 30 12.40 1.43 -7.50
CA ARG A 30 13.71 1.08 -8.05
C ARG A 30 13.69 -0.25 -8.80
N ASN A 31 12.98 -1.25 -8.28
CA ASN A 31 12.83 -2.55 -8.89
C ASN A 31 11.40 -3.06 -8.72
N GLN A 32 10.61 -2.92 -9.78
CA GLN A 32 9.19 -3.30 -9.78
C GLN A 32 8.98 -4.79 -9.50
N GLU A 33 9.92 -5.67 -9.87
CA GLU A 33 9.79 -7.11 -9.62
C GLU A 33 9.76 -7.45 -8.12
N LEU A 34 10.28 -6.57 -7.25
CA LEU A 34 10.17 -6.75 -5.79
C LEU A 34 8.72 -6.64 -5.30
N ALA A 35 7.87 -5.88 -5.99
CA ALA A 35 6.45 -5.78 -5.66
C ALA A 35 5.69 -7.09 -5.93
N ARG A 36 6.24 -8.01 -6.73
CA ARG A 36 5.61 -9.30 -7.05
C ARG A 36 5.38 -10.15 -5.80
N GLY A 37 6.32 -10.12 -4.85
CA GLY A 37 6.24 -10.88 -3.60
C GLY A 37 5.31 -10.27 -2.55
N GLN A 38 4.74 -9.09 -2.80
CA GLN A 38 3.85 -8.44 -1.85
C GLN A 38 2.43 -8.98 -1.94
N SER A 39 1.80 -9.13 -0.77
CA SER A 39 0.38 -9.46 -0.69
C SER A 39 -0.48 -8.27 -1.11
N LEU A 40 -1.16 -8.39 -2.25
CA LEU A 40 -2.12 -7.41 -2.73
C LEU A 40 -3.27 -7.22 -1.74
N SER A 41 -3.82 -8.33 -1.22
CA SER A 41 -4.94 -8.31 -0.26
C SER A 41 -4.57 -7.57 1.02
N ARG A 42 -3.35 -7.77 1.55
CA ARG A 42 -2.87 -7.01 2.72
C ARG A 42 -2.86 -5.52 2.45
N ASN A 43 -2.35 -5.08 1.30
CA ASN A 43 -2.27 -3.65 0.98
C ASN A 43 -3.68 -3.04 0.77
N CYS A 44 -4.60 -3.77 0.14
CA CYS A 44 -6.00 -3.34 0.01
C CYS A 44 -6.70 -3.23 1.38
N LEU A 45 -6.55 -4.24 2.25
CA LEU A 45 -7.11 -4.21 3.60
C LEU A 45 -6.51 -3.08 4.44
N GLN A 46 -5.21 -2.82 4.32
CA GLN A 46 -4.57 -1.70 5.00
C GLN A 46 -5.13 -0.35 4.53
N SER A 47 -5.35 -0.19 3.21
CA SER A 47 -5.97 1.02 2.65
C SER A 47 -7.39 1.21 3.19
N ALA A 48 -8.23 0.16 3.15
CA ALA A 48 -9.58 0.20 3.71
C ALA A 48 -9.59 0.50 5.21
N GLY A 49 -8.70 -0.14 5.99
CA GLY A 49 -8.55 0.13 7.42
C GLY A 49 -8.15 1.58 7.71
N ASN A 50 -7.24 2.16 6.92
CA ASN A 50 -6.87 3.56 7.03
C ASN A 50 -8.03 4.50 6.66
N ALA A 51 -8.85 4.17 5.65
CA ALA A 51 -10.05 4.93 5.34
C ALA A 51 -11.06 4.91 6.50
N LEU A 52 -11.25 3.77 7.17
CA LEU A 52 -12.08 3.67 8.36
C LEU A 52 -11.52 4.50 9.53
N TRP A 53 -10.20 4.44 9.76
CA TRP A 53 -9.54 5.27 10.77
C TRP A 53 -9.64 6.76 10.48
N PHE A 54 -9.69 7.16 9.20
CA PHE A 54 -9.90 8.56 8.83
C PHE A 54 -11.31 9.02 9.24
N VAL A 55 -12.35 8.22 8.94
CA VAL A 55 -13.73 8.51 9.36
C VAL A 55 -13.84 8.56 10.89
N TYR A 56 -13.19 7.63 11.58
CA TYR A 56 -13.12 7.65 13.04
C TYR A 56 -12.38 8.89 13.58
N GLY A 57 -11.23 9.25 13.00
CA GLY A 57 -10.47 10.44 13.37
C GLY A 57 -11.31 11.72 13.24
N ALA A 58 -12.14 11.79 12.19
CA ALA A 58 -13.10 12.88 11.99
C ALA A 58 -14.15 12.93 13.11
N SER A 59 -14.69 11.78 13.53
CA SER A 59 -15.75 11.73 14.54
C SER A 59 -15.24 12.07 15.95
N VAL A 60 -13.96 11.82 16.23
CA VAL A 60 -13.34 12.17 17.53
C VAL A 60 -12.58 13.50 17.52
N GLY A 61 -12.50 14.17 16.37
CA GLY A 61 -11.83 15.47 16.24
C GLY A 61 -10.30 15.42 16.36
N SER A 62 -9.65 14.29 16.07
CA SER A 62 -8.19 14.15 16.17
C SER A 62 -7.49 14.49 14.85
N ALA A 63 -6.67 15.54 14.88
CA ALA A 63 -5.94 16.04 13.71
C ALA A 63 -4.83 15.07 13.28
N SER A 64 -4.09 14.51 14.23
CA SER A 64 -3.06 13.50 13.98
C SER A 64 -3.64 12.26 13.30
N MET A 65 -4.75 11.73 13.81
CA MET A 65 -5.42 10.57 13.20
C MET A 65 -5.89 10.85 11.78
N LEU A 66 -6.57 11.98 11.55
CA LEU A 66 -7.00 12.39 10.21
C LEU A 66 -5.83 12.44 9.23
N THR A 67 -4.74 13.10 9.65
CA THR A 67 -3.56 13.29 8.81
C THR A 67 -2.93 11.96 8.41
N PHE A 68 -2.63 11.10 9.38
CA PHE A 68 -1.90 9.87 9.11
C PHE A 68 -2.76 8.73 8.57
N ALA A 69 -4.06 8.71 8.87
CA ALA A 69 -4.98 7.80 8.22
C ALA A 69 -5.12 8.12 6.72
N ALA A 70 -5.24 9.41 6.35
CA ALA A 70 -5.28 9.82 4.95
C ALA A 70 -3.97 9.45 4.20
N LEU A 71 -2.82 9.84 4.76
CA LEU A 71 -1.52 9.53 4.17
C LEU A 71 -1.25 8.02 4.10
N GLY A 72 -1.61 7.29 5.15
CA GLY A 72 -1.49 5.83 5.20
C GLY A 72 -2.39 5.15 4.17
N CYS A 73 -3.60 5.67 3.93
CA CYS A 73 -4.51 5.18 2.89
C CYS A 73 -3.89 5.35 1.49
N LEU A 74 -3.33 6.53 1.20
CA LEU A 74 -2.64 6.80 -0.06
C LEU A 74 -1.41 5.89 -0.25
N MET A 75 -0.58 5.75 0.79
CA MET A 75 0.61 4.90 0.76
C MET A 75 0.23 3.44 0.49
N ALA A 76 -0.74 2.89 1.23
CA ALA A 76 -1.20 1.52 1.06
C ALA A 76 -1.81 1.28 -0.33
N SER A 77 -2.56 2.24 -0.85
CA SER A 77 -3.13 2.19 -2.21
C SER A 77 -2.04 2.20 -3.29
N CYS A 78 -0.99 3.00 -3.11
CA CYS A 78 0.16 3.01 -4.02
C CYS A 78 0.88 1.65 -4.04
N LEU A 79 1.14 1.08 -2.86
CA LEU A 79 1.75 -0.26 -2.76
C LEU A 79 0.85 -1.36 -3.35
N ALA A 80 -0.47 -1.27 -3.16
CA ALA A 80 -1.42 -2.18 -3.78
C ALA A 80 -1.36 -2.10 -5.31
N LEU A 81 -1.34 -0.87 -5.86
CA LEU A 81 -1.24 -0.65 -7.29
C LEU A 81 0.08 -1.21 -7.87
N GLN A 82 1.21 -0.98 -7.20
CA GLN A 82 2.50 -1.53 -7.62
C GLN A 82 2.48 -3.06 -7.66
N ALA A 83 1.95 -3.71 -6.62
CA ALA A 83 1.82 -5.16 -6.56
C ALA A 83 0.88 -5.69 -7.67
N TYR A 84 -0.27 -5.05 -7.86
CA TYR A 84 -1.25 -5.42 -8.87
C TYR A 84 -0.67 -5.38 -10.29
N LEU A 85 -0.03 -4.28 -10.67
CA LEU A 85 0.53 -4.09 -12.01
C LEU A 85 1.59 -5.14 -12.35
N VAL A 86 2.40 -5.53 -11.37
CA VAL A 86 3.48 -6.52 -11.56
C VAL A 86 2.92 -7.94 -11.62
N GLN A 87 1.95 -8.27 -10.76
CA GLN A 87 1.27 -9.57 -10.79
C GLN A 87 0.48 -9.76 -12.09
N GLN A 88 -0.20 -8.73 -12.59
CA GLN A 88 -0.91 -8.77 -13.88
C GLN A 88 0.05 -9.03 -15.05
N LYS A 89 1.19 -8.33 -15.11
CA LYS A 89 2.23 -8.57 -16.14
C LYS A 89 2.79 -9.99 -16.07
N SER A 90 2.99 -10.52 -14.87
CA SER A 90 3.53 -11.87 -14.66
C SER A 90 2.57 -12.95 -15.16
N ALA A 91 1.28 -12.82 -14.86
CA ALA A 91 0.25 -13.75 -15.32
C ALA A 91 0.16 -13.79 -16.86
N GLY A 92 0.26 -12.62 -17.52
CA GLY A 92 0.30 -12.55 -18.98
C GLY A 92 1.53 -13.23 -19.60
N ARG A 93 2.72 -13.06 -19.00
CA ARG A 93 3.95 -13.73 -19.45
C ARG A 93 3.88 -15.25 -19.29
N GLU A 94 3.37 -15.73 -18.17
CA GLU A 94 3.25 -17.18 -17.90
C GLU A 94 2.27 -17.84 -18.89
N TYR A 95 1.14 -17.19 -19.19
CA TYR A 95 0.21 -17.67 -20.20
C TYR A 95 0.83 -17.70 -21.61
N GLY A 96 1.53 -16.63 -22.01
CA GLY A 96 2.21 -16.58 -23.30
C GLY A 96 3.29 -17.66 -23.44
N GLN A 97 4.04 -17.95 -22.38
CA GLN A 97 5.02 -19.04 -22.38
C GLN A 97 4.35 -20.41 -22.56
N LYS A 98 3.23 -20.67 -21.86
CA LYS A 98 2.46 -21.91 -22.03
C LYS A 98 1.96 -22.09 -23.46
N LEU A 99 1.49 -21.01 -24.12
CA LEU A 99 1.04 -21.06 -25.52
C LEU A 99 2.16 -21.41 -26.50
N THR A 100 3.37 -20.91 -26.26
CA THR A 100 4.56 -21.26 -27.04
C THR A 100 4.98 -22.71 -26.81
N GLU A 101 4.94 -23.19 -25.56
CA GLU A 101 5.29 -24.58 -25.21
C GLU A 101 4.35 -25.61 -25.87
N ILE A 102 3.06 -25.28 -26.01
CA ILE A 102 2.08 -26.15 -26.69
C ILE A 102 2.01 -25.94 -28.21
N GLY A 103 2.93 -25.15 -28.79
CA GLY A 103 3.04 -24.94 -30.24
C GLY A 103 1.92 -24.11 -30.89
N VAL A 104 1.11 -23.41 -30.09
CA VAL A 104 -0.07 -22.66 -30.57
C VAL A 104 0.30 -21.24 -31.04
N ALA A 105 1.45 -20.71 -30.62
CA ALA A 105 1.84 -19.33 -30.90
C ALA A 105 2.46 -19.06 -32.30
N ALA A 106 2.55 -20.07 -33.19
CA ALA A 106 3.28 -19.98 -34.46
C ALA A 106 2.42 -20.06 -35.75
N ALA A 107 1.11 -19.78 -35.68
CA ALA A 107 0.21 -19.72 -36.83
C ALA A 107 -0.38 -18.31 -37.01
#